data_AF-A0A832L3J2-F1
#
_entry.id   AF-A0A832L3J2-F1
#
_cell.length_a   1.000
_cell.length_b   1.000
_cell.length_c   1.000
_cell.angle_alpha   90.00
_cell.angle_beta   90.00
_cell.angle_gamma   90.00
#
_symmetry.space_group_name_H-M   'P 1'
#
loop_
_entity.id
_entity.type
_entity.pdbx_description
1 polymer ?
#
loop_
_entity_poly.entity_id
_entity_poly.type
_entity_poly.pdbx_seq_one_letter_code
_entity_poly.pdbx_strand_id
1 'polypeptide(L)'
;MYNKALNYLRQMFGTQATFREGQWEAIEFVLQNKKALIVQQTGWGKSIVYFIATKILRDTAKGPTILISPLLSLVRNQIDSASSIGIVAESLNSQNVDEWDSVKNKLTTDTCDILLISPEQLANRDRFNELMS
;
A
#
# COMPACT_ATOMS: atom_id res chain seq x y z
N MET A 1 -7.41 9.63 -15.40
CA MET A 1 -6.76 8.82 -14.33
C MET A 1 -5.26 8.65 -14.57
N TYR A 2 -4.81 8.33 -15.79
CA TYR A 2 -3.38 8.23 -16.14
C TYR A 2 -2.52 9.41 -15.66
N ASN A 3 -2.88 10.66 -16.02
CA ASN A 3 -2.10 11.84 -15.62
C ASN A 3 -1.98 12.01 -14.10
N LYS A 4 -3.03 11.63 -13.35
CA LYS A 4 -3.02 11.66 -11.89
C LYS A 4 -2.03 10.61 -11.33
N ALA A 5 -2.09 9.40 -11.86
CA ALA A 5 -1.15 8.32 -11.52
C ALA A 5 0.30 8.70 -11.85
N LEU A 6 0.53 9.30 -13.03
CA LEU A 6 1.85 9.76 -13.46
C LEU A 6 2.39 10.89 -12.56
N ASN A 7 1.52 11.77 -12.05
CA ASN A 7 1.93 12.79 -11.09
C ASN A 7 2.47 12.16 -9.79
N TYR A 8 1.78 11.16 -9.23
CA TYR A 8 2.29 10.44 -8.06
C TYR A 8 3.61 9.74 -8.35
N LEU A 9 3.74 9.07 -9.50
CA LEU A 9 5.00 8.46 -9.91
C LEU A 9 6.14 9.48 -9.92
N ARG A 10 5.89 10.68 -10.45
CA ARG A 10 6.88 11.76 -10.52
C ARG A 10 7.18 12.40 -9.17
N GLN A 11 6.25 12.40 -8.24
CA GLN A 11 6.51 12.80 -6.85
C GLN A 11 7.45 11.80 -6.15
N MET A 12 7.31 10.51 -6.44
CA MET A 12 8.18 9.46 -5.86
C MET A 12 9.59 9.44 -6.48
N PHE A 13 9.71 9.61 -7.80
CA PHE A 13 10.96 9.34 -8.54
C PHE A 13 11.49 10.51 -9.38
N GLY A 14 10.88 11.69 -9.28
CA GLY A 14 11.28 12.90 -10.02
C GLY A 14 10.47 13.17 -11.28
N THR A 15 10.55 14.41 -11.77
CA THR A 15 9.66 14.96 -12.83
C THR A 15 9.74 14.25 -14.18
N GLN A 16 10.86 13.58 -14.47
CA GLN A 16 11.07 12.84 -15.72
C GLN A 16 10.59 11.38 -15.65
N ALA A 17 10.10 10.92 -14.49
CA ALA A 17 9.63 9.56 -14.34
C ALA A 17 8.45 9.27 -15.28
N THR A 18 8.48 8.06 -15.85
CA THR A 18 7.43 7.49 -16.69
C THR A 18 7.17 6.04 -16.27
N PHE A 19 5.96 5.56 -16.52
CA PHE A 19 5.61 4.17 -16.23
C PHE A 19 6.44 3.21 -17.09
N ARG A 20 6.92 2.15 -16.45
CA ARG A 20 7.44 0.98 -17.16
C ARG A 20 6.28 0.17 -17.75
N GLU A 21 6.57 -0.61 -18.79
CA GLU A 21 5.60 -1.43 -19.52
C GLU A 21 4.70 -2.29 -18.61
N GLY A 22 3.39 -2.10 -18.62
CA GLY A 22 2.48 -2.90 -17.78
C GLY A 22 2.21 -2.31 -16.39
N GLN A 23 2.93 -1.27 -15.94
CA GLN A 23 2.65 -0.64 -14.64
C GLN A 23 1.31 0.09 -14.65
N TRP A 24 1.07 0.88 -15.69
CA TRP A 24 -0.17 1.63 -15.82
C TRP A 24 -1.36 0.68 -15.99
N GLU A 25 -1.21 -0.33 -16.84
CA GLU A 25 -2.20 -1.36 -17.12
C GLU A 25 -2.58 -2.09 -15.84
N ALA A 26 -1.59 -2.45 -15.00
CA ALA A 26 -1.84 -3.07 -13.71
C ALA A 26 -2.59 -2.12 -12.74
N ILE A 27 -2.19 -0.85 -12.67
CA ILE A 27 -2.88 0.16 -11.85
C ILE A 27 -4.33 0.29 -12.33
N GLU A 28 -4.55 0.46 -13.63
CA GLU A 28 -5.87 0.65 -14.23
C GLU A 28 -6.79 -0.55 -13.96
N PHE A 29 -6.28 -1.78 -14.08
CA PHE A 29 -7.03 -3.00 -13.75
C PHE A 29 -7.49 -3.00 -12.29
N VAL A 30 -6.61 -2.66 -11.35
CA VAL A 30 -6.95 -2.59 -9.92
C VAL A 30 -7.98 -1.50 -9.66
N LEU A 31 -7.84 -0.33 -10.30
CA LEU A 31 -8.79 0.78 -10.16
C LEU A 31 -10.19 0.43 -10.71
N GLN A 32 -10.27 -0.47 -11.68
CA GLN A 32 -11.52 -1.06 -12.19
C GLN A 32 -12.06 -2.20 -11.32
N ASN A 33 -11.51 -2.39 -10.12
CA ASN A 33 -11.89 -3.45 -9.17
C ASN A 33 -11.70 -4.87 -9.74
N LYS A 34 -10.73 -5.05 -10.66
CA LYS A 34 -10.36 -6.34 -11.22
C LYS A 34 -9.22 -6.97 -10.42
N LYS A 35 -9.20 -8.31 -10.39
CA LYS A 35 -8.09 -9.08 -9.84
C LYS A 35 -6.96 -9.14 -10.87
N ALA A 36 -5.72 -8.91 -10.44
CA ALA A 36 -4.54 -8.95 -11.30
C ALA A 36 -3.46 -9.86 -10.72
N LEU A 37 -2.76 -10.58 -11.59
CA LEU A 37 -1.52 -11.30 -11.28
C LEU A 37 -0.38 -10.64 -12.05
N ILE A 38 0.58 -10.06 -11.33
CA ILE A 38 1.68 -9.28 -11.93
C ILE A 38 2.99 -10.07 -11.79
N VAL A 39 3.44 -10.64 -12.91
CA VAL A 39 4.73 -11.35 -13.00
C VAL A 39 5.74 -10.43 -13.67
N GLN A 40 6.80 -10.07 -12.96
CA GLN A 40 7.81 -9.09 -13.33
C GLN A 40 9.14 -9.43 -12.64
N GLN A 41 10.27 -8.95 -13.14
CA GLN A 41 11.58 -9.18 -12.53
C GLN A 41 11.75 -8.41 -11.20
N THR A 42 12.73 -8.81 -10.38
CA THR A 42 13.10 -8.08 -9.16
C THR A 42 13.63 -6.69 -9.52
N GLY A 43 13.40 -5.68 -8.67
CA GLY A 43 13.82 -4.29 -8.95
C GLY A 43 12.98 -3.57 -10.02
N TRP A 44 11.96 -4.24 -10.56
CA TRP A 44 11.12 -3.68 -11.61
C TRP A 44 10.13 -2.59 -11.11
N GLY A 45 9.94 -2.47 -9.80
CA GLY A 45 9.06 -1.46 -9.21
C GLY A 45 7.61 -1.93 -9.10
N LYS A 46 7.38 -3.21 -8.79
CA LYS A 46 6.03 -3.76 -8.53
C LYS A 46 5.29 -3.00 -7.43
N SER A 47 6.05 -2.45 -6.46
CA SER A 47 5.49 -1.70 -5.34
C SER A 47 4.75 -0.44 -5.73
N ILE A 48 5.23 0.21 -6.79
CA ILE A 48 4.65 1.42 -7.34
C ILE A 48 3.18 1.19 -7.73
N VAL A 49 2.86 0.00 -8.26
CA VAL A 49 1.51 -0.35 -8.69
C VAL A 49 0.53 -0.27 -7.52
N TYR A 50 0.81 -0.92 -6.40
CA TYR A 50 -0.12 -0.90 -5.27
C TYR A 50 -0.13 0.46 -4.57
N PHE A 51 1.00 1.17 -4.44
CA PHE A 51 1.00 2.50 -3.80
C PHE A 51 0.20 3.53 -4.58
N ILE A 52 0.41 3.62 -5.89
CA ILE A 52 -0.33 4.58 -6.72
C ILE A 52 -1.82 4.21 -6.78
N ALA A 53 -2.13 2.91 -6.88
CA ALA A 53 -3.52 2.45 -6.82
C ALA A 53 -4.17 2.83 -5.48
N THR A 54 -3.52 2.55 -4.35
CA THR A 54 -3.99 2.94 -3.01
C THR A 54 -4.22 4.43 -2.93
N LYS A 55 -3.25 5.27 -3.33
CA LYS A 55 -3.40 6.72 -3.25
C LYS A 55 -4.61 7.22 -4.05
N ILE A 56 -4.81 6.71 -5.26
CA ILE A 56 -5.96 7.08 -6.09
C ILE A 56 -7.27 6.61 -5.45
N LEU A 57 -7.32 5.41 -4.88
CA LEU A 57 -8.51 4.88 -4.22
C LEU A 57 -8.86 5.68 -2.95
N ARG A 58 -7.86 6.01 -2.12
CA ARG A 58 -8.01 6.85 -0.92
C ARG A 58 -8.52 8.25 -1.24
N ASP A 59 -7.97 8.87 -2.29
CA ASP A 59 -8.47 10.15 -2.80
C ASP A 59 -9.92 10.11 -3.30
N THR A 60 -10.46 8.92 -3.58
CA THR A 60 -11.88 8.72 -3.94
C THR A 60 -12.73 8.22 -2.77
N ALA A 61 -12.29 8.45 -1.54
CA ALA A 61 -12.96 8.08 -0.28
C ALA A 61 -13.23 6.58 -0.14
N LYS A 62 -12.36 5.74 -0.70
CA LYS A 62 -12.36 4.29 -0.39
C LYS A 62 -11.48 4.03 0.83
N GLY A 63 -11.83 2.99 1.60
CA GLY A 63 -11.08 2.58 2.79
C GLY A 63 -9.62 2.17 2.53
N PRO A 64 -8.88 1.81 3.60
CA PRO A 64 -7.47 1.48 3.53
C PRO A 64 -7.18 0.27 2.63
N THR A 65 -5.95 0.22 2.10
CA THR A 65 -5.42 -0.98 1.43
C THR A 65 -4.70 -1.87 2.44
N ILE A 66 -4.92 -3.19 2.37
CA ILE A 66 -4.14 -4.16 3.14
C ILE A 66 -3.06 -4.75 2.23
N LEU A 67 -1.80 -4.60 2.63
CA LEU A 67 -0.64 -5.18 1.96
C LEU A 67 -0.09 -6.33 2.79
N ILE A 68 -0.18 -7.54 2.25
CA ILE A 68 0.34 -8.74 2.91
C ILE A 68 1.75 -8.99 2.38
N SER A 69 2.77 -8.89 3.24
CA SER A 69 4.17 -9.06 2.85
C SER A 69 4.95 -9.92 3.84
N PRO A 70 5.75 -10.90 3.38
CA PRO A 70 6.57 -11.74 4.25
C PRO A 70 7.87 -11.08 4.74
N LEU A 71 8.29 -9.95 4.14
CA LEU A 71 9.62 -9.38 4.40
C LEU A 71 9.55 -8.01 5.08
N LEU A 72 9.68 -8.00 6.41
CA LEU A 72 9.78 -6.79 7.24
C LEU A 72 11.00 -5.91 6.88
N SER A 73 12.08 -6.51 6.38
CA SER A 73 13.29 -5.79 5.97
C SER A 73 13.07 -4.82 4.81
N LEU A 74 11.99 -4.99 4.04
CA LEU A 74 11.61 -4.10 2.93
C LEU A 74 10.55 -3.06 3.34
N VAL A 75 9.97 -3.18 4.54
CA VAL A 75 8.84 -2.35 4.99
C VAL A 75 9.26 -0.91 5.17
N ARG A 76 10.42 -0.60 5.76
CA ARG A 76 10.88 0.80 5.93
C ARG A 76 11.00 1.53 4.59
N ASN A 77 11.74 0.97 3.64
CA ASN A 77 11.91 1.58 2.32
C ASN A 77 10.57 1.75 1.57
N GLN A 78 9.64 0.82 1.79
CA GLN A 78 8.29 0.88 1.25
C GLN A 78 7.45 1.99 1.88
N ILE A 79 7.48 2.13 3.20
CA ILE A 79 6.83 3.21 3.96
C ILE A 79 7.39 4.56 3.52
N ASP A 80 8.70 4.70 3.43
CA ASP A 80 9.35 5.96 3.01
C ASP A 80 8.92 6.35 1.59
N SER A 81 8.91 5.37 0.67
CA SER A 81 8.46 5.59 -0.70
C SER A 81 6.99 6.00 -0.75
N ALA A 82 6.12 5.35 0.03
CA ALA A 82 4.69 5.67 0.09
C ALA A 82 4.44 7.07 0.67
N SER A 83 5.20 7.43 1.71
CA SER A 83 5.09 8.73 2.39
C SER A 83 5.39 9.90 1.45
N SER A 84 6.24 9.71 0.44
CA SER A 84 6.55 10.74 -0.57
C SER A 84 5.34 11.20 -1.40
N ILE A 85 4.29 10.39 -1.49
CA ILE A 85 3.01 10.73 -2.13
C ILE A 85 1.88 10.95 -1.12
N GLY A 86 2.25 11.18 0.15
CA GLY A 86 1.31 11.45 1.24
C GLY A 86 0.45 10.26 1.62
N ILE A 87 0.94 9.03 1.43
CA ILE A 87 0.29 7.83 1.97
C ILE A 87 0.73 7.67 3.44
N VAL A 88 -0.25 7.57 4.34
CA VAL A 88 -0.03 7.15 5.73
C VAL A 88 0.03 5.63 5.79
N ALA A 89 1.24 5.09 5.99
CA ALA A 89 1.48 3.65 6.03
C ALA A 89 1.76 3.18 7.46
N GLU A 90 0.97 2.21 7.93
CA GLU A 90 1.16 1.56 9.23
C GLU A 90 1.54 0.09 9.05
N SER A 91 2.17 -0.50 10.07
CA SER A 91 2.50 -1.92 10.04
C SER A 91 2.08 -2.64 11.31
N LEU A 92 1.65 -3.90 11.17
CA LEU A 92 1.38 -4.80 12.28
C LEU A 92 2.23 -6.05 12.14
N ASN A 93 3.14 -6.23 13.09
CA ASN A 93 4.02 -7.38 13.15
C ASN A 93 4.34 -7.73 14.61
N SER A 94 5.04 -8.84 14.82
CA SER A 94 5.38 -9.33 16.16
C SER A 94 6.40 -8.45 16.90
N GLN A 95 7.03 -7.49 16.22
CA GLN A 95 8.07 -6.64 16.79
C GLN A 95 7.53 -5.30 17.31
N ASN A 96 6.28 -4.92 17.01
CA ASN A 96 5.71 -3.63 17.39
C ASN A 96 4.33 -3.74 18.08
N VAL A 97 4.13 -4.81 18.86
CA VAL A 97 2.84 -5.12 19.51
C VAL A 97 2.32 -3.97 20.39
N ASP A 98 3.22 -3.21 20.98
CA ASP A 98 2.95 -2.01 21.78
C ASP A 98 2.37 -0.84 20.98
N GLU A 99 2.57 -0.80 19.66
CA GLU A 99 2.03 0.26 18.78
C GLU A 99 0.61 -0.08 18.26
N TRP A 100 0.11 -1.28 18.52
CA TRP A 100 -1.08 -1.80 17.82
C TRP A 100 -2.35 -1.02 18.12
N ASP A 101 -2.54 -0.57 19.37
CA ASP A 101 -3.71 0.26 19.72
C ASP A 101 -3.70 1.60 18.97
N SER A 102 -2.51 2.16 18.75
CA SER A 102 -2.33 3.37 17.95
C SER A 102 -2.68 3.11 16.48
N VAL A 103 -2.19 2.00 15.91
CA VAL A 103 -2.53 1.60 14.53
C VAL A 103 -4.04 1.35 14.38
N LYS A 104 -4.66 0.68 15.36
CA LYS A 104 -6.12 0.45 15.39
C LYS A 104 -6.89 1.77 15.38
N ASN A 105 -6.49 2.72 16.21
CA ASN A 105 -7.10 4.06 16.22
C ASN A 105 -6.97 4.77 14.87
N LYS A 106 -5.85 4.61 14.16
CA LYS A 106 -5.69 5.19 12.82
C LYS A 106 -6.59 4.52 11.77
N LEU A 107 -6.80 3.20 11.89
CA LEU A 107 -7.71 2.46 11.02
C LEU A 107 -9.17 2.88 11.26
N THR A 108 -9.60 2.98 12.53
CA THR A 108 -10.99 3.34 12.88
C THR A 108 -11.32 4.81 12.57
N THR A 109 -10.32 5.69 12.61
CA THR A 109 -10.46 7.12 12.24
C THR A 109 -10.23 7.39 10.75
N ASP A 110 -10.03 6.36 9.94
CA ASP A 110 -9.75 6.45 8.49
C ASP A 110 -8.54 7.34 8.15
N THR A 111 -7.53 7.35 9.03
CA THR A 111 -6.28 8.11 8.84
C THR A 111 -5.13 7.24 8.34
N CYS A 112 -5.27 5.92 8.38
CA CYS A 112 -4.36 4.96 7.75
C CYS A 112 -4.77 4.72 6.29
N ASP A 113 -3.83 4.88 5.35
CA ASP A 113 -4.07 4.63 3.92
C ASP A 113 -3.68 3.20 3.51
N ILE A 114 -2.59 2.68 4.06
CA ILE A 114 -2.11 1.32 3.80
C ILE A 114 -1.66 0.64 5.10
N LEU A 115 -2.17 -0.57 5.32
CA LEU A 115 -1.79 -1.43 6.44
C LEU A 115 -0.91 -2.57 5.93
N LEU A 116 0.34 -2.59 6.35
CA LEU A 116 1.26 -3.70 6.09
C LEU A 116 1.10 -4.75 7.19
N ILE A 117 0.78 -5.99 6.80
CA ILE A 117 0.57 -7.09 7.74
C ILE A 117 1.36 -8.32 7.30
N SER A 118 1.96 -9.03 8.25
CA SER A 118 2.63 -10.30 7.96
C SER A 118 1.59 -11.43 7.76
N PRO A 119 1.89 -12.46 6.95
CA PRO A 119 0.98 -13.60 6.76
C PRO A 119 0.57 -14.27 8.08
N GLU A 120 1.49 -14.36 9.04
CA GLU A 120 1.27 -14.99 10.35
C GLU A 120 0.29 -14.16 11.20
N GLN A 121 0.39 -12.83 11.17
CA GLN A 121 -0.56 -11.97 11.89
C GLN A 121 -1.94 -12.02 11.24
N LEU A 122 -2.02 -12.06 9.91
CA LEU A 122 -3.29 -12.21 9.21
C LEU A 122 -3.97 -13.57 9.49
N ALA A 123 -3.17 -14.63 9.68
CA ALA A 123 -3.68 -15.96 9.99
C ALA A 123 -4.33 -16.05 11.39
N ASN A 124 -3.95 -15.16 12.32
CA ASN A 124 -4.59 -15.04 13.62
C ASN A 124 -5.93 -14.29 13.50
N ARG A 125 -6.98 -15.01 13.11
CA ARG A 125 -8.30 -14.45 12.77
C ARG A 125 -8.95 -13.67 13.91
N ASP A 126 -8.88 -14.17 15.14
CA ASP A 126 -9.52 -13.49 16.28
C ASP A 126 -8.89 -12.10 16.49
N ARG A 127 -7.56 -12.06 16.42
CA ARG A 127 -6.79 -10.82 16.57
C ARG A 127 -6.97 -9.86 15.39
N PHE A 128 -7.03 -10.39 14.17
CA PHE A 128 -7.30 -9.57 12.99
C PHE A 128 -8.72 -8.99 13.00
N ASN A 129 -9.72 -9.77 13.41
CA ASN A 129 -11.09 -9.28 13.52
C ASN A 129 -11.22 -8.19 14.58
N GLU A 130 -10.53 -8.31 15.71
CA GLU A 130 -10.48 -7.27 16.74
C GLU A 130 -9.85 -5.96 16.22
N LEU A 131 -8.87 -6.04 15.33
CA LEU A 131 -8.25 -4.85 14.72
C LEU A 131 -9.16 -4.17 13.70
N MET A 132 -10.04 -4.92 13.04
CA MET A 132 -10.92 -4.45 11.96
C MET A 132 -12.35 -4.11 12.43
N SER A 133 -12.66 -4.32 13.71
CA SER A 133 -13.93 -3.96 14.37
C SER A 133 -13.89 -2.56 14.94
#